data_AF-A0A1W1VVE9-F1
#
_entry.id   AF-A0A1W1VVE9-F1
#
_cell.length_a   1.000
_cell.length_b   1.000
_cell.length_c   1.000
_cell.angle_alpha   90.00
_cell.angle_beta   90.00
_cell.angle_gamma   90.00
#
_symmetry.space_group_name_H-M   'P 1'
#
loop_
_entity.id
_entity.type
_entity.pdbx_description
1 polymer ?
#
loop_
_entity_poly.entity_id
_entity_poly.type
_entity_poly.pdbx_seq_one_letter_code
_entity_poly.pdbx_strand_id
1 'polypeptide(L)'
;MHWLVPIVADAEAGFGGNLNAFELMKMMIEAGAAGVHFEDQLSSAKKCGHLGGKVLVPTQEAINKLVAARLATDVLGVPTLIVARTDADAADLITSDVDERDLRFVLSEDGRTSEGFYRVRPGVESCIARGLAYYAPYADMIWMETSHPDLAQARQFAEAIHAQYPGKLLAYNCSPSFNWASKLSVEQMESFREELAALGYKFQFITLAGFHALNTSMFELALAYRDRGMAGYSELQEREFALQKQGFKAVKHQSSVGTGYFDAVQNVVSGGKTSTAALVGSTEEAQF
;
A
#
# COMPACT_ATOMS: atom_id res chain seq x y z
N MET A 1 20.57 5.30 10.53
CA MET A 1 19.72 4.95 9.37
C MET A 1 19.37 3.48 9.53
N HIS A 2 18.08 3.14 9.58
CA HIS A 2 17.63 1.75 9.66
C HIS A 2 17.34 1.28 8.23
N TRP A 3 18.18 0.39 7.67
CA TRP A 3 18.05 -0.04 6.27
C TRP A 3 16.91 -1.04 6.06
N LEU A 4 16.67 -1.90 7.06
CA LEU A 4 15.56 -2.85 7.06
C LEU A 4 14.32 -2.16 7.63
N VAL A 5 13.71 -1.28 6.84
CA VAL A 5 12.43 -0.67 7.20
C VAL A 5 11.30 -1.71 7.07
N PRO A 6 10.27 -1.67 7.92
CA PRO A 6 9.16 -2.61 7.83
C PRO A 6 8.38 -2.42 6.53
N ILE A 7 8.12 -3.52 5.83
CA ILE A 7 7.34 -3.52 4.58
C ILE A 7 5.89 -3.91 4.92
N VAL A 8 4.92 -3.09 4.50
CA VAL A 8 3.51 -3.46 4.49
C VAL A 8 3.12 -3.80 3.05
N ALA A 9 2.70 -5.04 2.82
CA ALA A 9 2.45 -5.59 1.49
C ALA A 9 0.95 -5.75 1.18
N ASP A 10 0.60 -5.71 -0.10
CA ASP A 10 -0.75 -5.87 -0.64
C ASP A 10 -1.04 -7.32 -1.02
N ALA A 11 -1.93 -7.99 -0.29
CA ALA A 11 -2.41 -9.34 -0.61
C ALA A 11 -3.74 -9.36 -1.37
N GLU A 12 -4.20 -8.20 -1.84
CA GLU A 12 -5.46 -7.99 -2.54
C GLU A 12 -6.63 -8.65 -1.79
N ALA A 13 -7.47 -9.39 -2.51
CA ALA A 13 -8.57 -10.19 -1.97
C ALA A 13 -8.14 -11.62 -1.57
N GLY A 14 -6.84 -11.90 -1.45
CA GLY A 14 -6.29 -13.21 -1.12
C GLY A 14 -6.24 -14.22 -2.28
N PHE A 15 -6.40 -13.76 -3.53
CA PHE A 15 -6.28 -14.57 -4.77
C PHE A 15 -7.17 -15.84 -4.81
N GLY A 16 -8.28 -15.85 -4.08
CA GLY A 16 -9.21 -16.98 -4.04
C GLY A 16 -9.90 -17.11 -2.69
N GLY A 17 -9.94 -18.34 -2.18
CA GLY A 17 -10.54 -18.67 -0.89
C GLY A 17 -9.54 -18.63 0.28
N ASN A 18 -9.94 -19.22 1.40
CA ASN A 18 -9.15 -19.21 2.65
C ASN A 18 -7.74 -19.83 2.48
N LEU A 19 -7.62 -20.91 1.70
CA LEU A 19 -6.33 -21.58 1.48
C LEU A 19 -5.36 -20.72 0.66
N ASN A 20 -5.88 -19.97 -0.32
CA ASN A 20 -5.07 -19.03 -1.10
C ASN A 20 -4.56 -17.89 -0.22
N ALA A 21 -5.42 -17.34 0.65
CA ALA A 21 -5.04 -16.31 1.62
C ALA A 21 -3.96 -16.81 2.60
N PHE A 22 -4.08 -18.05 3.09
CA PHE A 22 -3.08 -18.68 3.97
C PHE A 22 -1.71 -18.83 3.29
N GLU A 23 -1.66 -19.41 2.09
CA GLU A 23 -0.40 -19.60 1.36
C GLU A 23 0.24 -18.27 0.95
N LEU A 24 -0.57 -17.30 0.50
CA LEU A 24 -0.07 -15.96 0.16
C LEU A 24 0.54 -15.27 1.38
N MET A 25 -0.11 -15.37 2.54
CA MET A 25 0.43 -14.80 3.78
C MET A 25 1.77 -15.44 4.15
N LYS A 26 1.91 -16.77 4.05
CA LYS A 26 3.19 -17.46 4.28
C LYS A 26 4.28 -16.96 3.33
N MET A 27 3.99 -16.87 2.03
CA MET A 27 4.94 -16.39 1.04
C MET A 27 5.40 -14.95 1.32
N MET A 28 4.48 -14.08 1.77
CA MET A 28 4.83 -12.71 2.14
C MET A 28 5.68 -12.63 3.41
N ILE A 29 5.39 -13.47 4.40
CA ILE A 29 6.21 -13.60 5.61
C ILE A 29 7.62 -14.06 5.26
N GLU A 30 7.76 -15.10 4.44
CA GLU A 30 9.05 -15.62 4.00
C GLU A 30 9.85 -14.58 3.21
N ALA A 31 9.18 -13.71 2.46
CA ALA A 31 9.79 -12.58 1.76
C ALA A 31 10.17 -11.39 2.68
N GLY A 32 9.82 -11.43 3.96
CA GLY A 32 10.18 -10.42 4.95
C GLY A 32 9.16 -9.29 5.16
N ALA A 33 7.89 -9.49 4.78
CA ALA A 33 6.83 -8.51 5.06
C ALA A 33 6.58 -8.38 6.58
N ALA A 34 6.52 -7.14 7.07
CA ALA A 34 6.21 -6.81 8.46
C ALA A 34 4.70 -6.70 8.69
N GLY A 35 3.94 -6.33 7.66
CA GLY A 35 2.48 -6.34 7.67
C GLY A 35 1.92 -6.68 6.30
N VAL A 36 0.70 -7.20 6.28
CA VAL A 36 0.00 -7.58 5.05
C VAL A 36 -1.45 -7.13 5.13
N HIS A 37 -1.96 -6.55 4.05
CA HIS A 37 -3.36 -6.14 3.98
C HIS A 37 -4.22 -7.03 3.09
N PHE A 38 -5.45 -7.31 3.53
CA PHE A 38 -6.47 -8.06 2.79
C PHE A 38 -7.74 -7.23 2.66
N GLU A 39 -8.41 -7.32 1.52
CA GLU A 39 -9.66 -6.60 1.24
C GLU A 39 -10.86 -7.55 1.07
N ASP A 40 -12.06 -7.03 1.32
CA ASP A 40 -13.33 -7.77 1.26
C ASP A 40 -13.98 -7.81 -0.12
N GLN A 41 -13.18 -7.78 -1.18
CA GLN A 41 -13.63 -7.98 -2.56
C GLN A 41 -13.66 -9.46 -2.94
N LEU A 42 -14.47 -9.78 -3.95
CA LEU A 42 -14.45 -11.06 -4.64
C LEU A 42 -13.18 -11.16 -5.50
N SER A 43 -12.33 -12.14 -5.22
CA SER A 43 -11.02 -12.26 -5.89
C SER A 43 -11.11 -12.41 -7.41
N SER A 44 -12.13 -13.10 -7.93
CA SER A 44 -12.31 -13.27 -9.38
C SER A 44 -12.75 -11.98 -10.09
N ALA A 45 -13.24 -10.99 -9.35
CA ALA A 45 -13.72 -9.72 -9.87
C ALA A 45 -12.99 -8.51 -9.26
N LYS A 46 -11.83 -8.71 -8.64
CA LYS A 46 -11.06 -7.67 -7.93
C LYS A 46 -10.84 -6.44 -8.81
N LYS A 47 -10.98 -5.26 -8.22
CA LYS A 47 -10.67 -3.97 -8.83
C LYS A 47 -9.83 -3.10 -7.90
N CYS A 48 -9.20 -2.09 -8.48
CA CYS A 48 -8.66 -0.98 -7.69
C CYS A 48 -9.83 -0.30 -6.95
N GLY A 49 -9.61 0.14 -5.71
CA GLY A 49 -10.64 0.74 -4.86
C GLY A 49 -11.35 1.98 -5.44
N HIS A 50 -10.70 2.62 -6.42
CA HIS A 50 -11.18 3.82 -7.11
C HIS A 50 -11.82 3.53 -8.48
N LEU A 51 -12.01 2.25 -8.82
CA LEU A 51 -12.73 1.81 -10.02
C LEU A 51 -14.16 1.35 -9.65
N GLY A 52 -15.08 1.48 -10.60
CA GLY A 52 -16.43 0.92 -10.48
C GLY A 52 -16.48 -0.60 -10.67
N GLY A 53 -17.64 -1.20 -10.39
CA GLY A 53 -17.88 -2.64 -10.58
C GLY A 53 -17.18 -3.51 -9.53
N LYS A 54 -17.00 -2.99 -8.32
CA LYS A 54 -16.49 -3.74 -7.18
C LYS A 54 -17.58 -4.65 -6.63
N VAL A 55 -17.22 -5.92 -6.39
CA VAL A 55 -18.12 -6.91 -5.80
C VAL A 55 -17.58 -7.30 -4.43
N LEU A 56 -18.34 -7.04 -3.38
CA LEU A 56 -18.02 -7.44 -2.01
C LEU A 56 -18.30 -8.92 -1.80
N VAL A 57 -17.55 -9.53 -0.89
CA VAL A 57 -17.91 -10.84 -0.31
C VAL A 57 -18.74 -10.65 0.96
N PRO A 58 -19.52 -11.66 1.38
CA PRO A 58 -20.24 -11.66 2.65
C PRO A 58 -19.28 -11.48 3.81
N THR A 59 -19.84 -11.02 4.92
CA THR A 59 -19.01 -10.68 6.07
C THR A 59 -18.15 -11.80 6.57
N GLN A 60 -18.78 -12.95 6.70
CA GLN A 60 -18.11 -14.13 7.23
C GLN A 60 -16.95 -14.58 6.34
N GLU A 61 -17.04 -14.35 5.02
CA GLU A 61 -15.97 -14.76 4.09
C GLU A 61 -14.71 -13.91 4.28
N ALA A 62 -14.83 -12.58 4.40
CA ALA A 62 -13.66 -11.75 4.63
C ALA A 62 -13.04 -12.02 6.01
N ILE A 63 -13.85 -12.28 7.05
CA ILE A 63 -13.36 -12.74 8.36
C ILE A 63 -12.54 -14.02 8.22
N ASN A 64 -13.06 -15.02 7.49
CA ASN A 64 -12.38 -16.29 7.32
C ASN A 64 -11.01 -16.13 6.62
N LYS A 65 -10.88 -15.18 5.69
CA LYS A 65 -9.59 -14.83 5.06
C LYS A 65 -8.61 -14.21 6.07
N LEU A 66 -9.07 -13.31 6.94
CA LEU A 66 -8.23 -12.74 8.00
C LEU A 66 -7.80 -13.79 9.02
N VAL A 67 -8.68 -14.70 9.40
CA VAL A 67 -8.36 -15.84 10.28
C VAL A 67 -7.35 -16.76 9.62
N ALA A 68 -7.48 -17.02 8.31
CA ALA A 68 -6.48 -17.78 7.56
C ALA A 68 -5.12 -17.08 7.53
N ALA A 69 -5.09 -15.75 7.34
CA ALA A 69 -3.86 -14.97 7.41
C ALA A 69 -3.24 -15.01 8.82
N ARG A 70 -4.04 -14.90 9.88
CA ARG A 70 -3.56 -15.03 11.27
C ARG A 70 -3.02 -16.43 11.56
N LEU A 71 -3.69 -17.47 11.06
CA LEU A 71 -3.17 -18.83 11.18
C LEU A 71 -1.80 -18.98 10.52
N ALA A 72 -1.55 -18.34 9.37
CA ALA A 72 -0.24 -18.35 8.73
C ALA A 72 0.84 -17.67 9.59
N THR A 73 0.52 -16.54 10.25
CA THR A 73 1.46 -15.89 11.18
C THR A 73 1.77 -16.77 12.38
N ASP A 74 0.76 -17.43 12.92
CA ASP A 74 0.88 -18.28 14.11
C ASP A 74 1.69 -19.54 13.81
N VAL A 75 1.46 -20.18 12.66
CA VAL A 75 2.21 -21.36 12.20
C VAL A 75 3.68 -21.06 11.95
N LEU A 76 4.01 -19.88 11.40
CA LEU A 76 5.39 -19.45 11.17
C LEU A 76 6.03 -18.80 12.42
N GLY A 77 5.27 -18.59 13.49
CA GLY A 77 5.77 -18.06 14.76
C GLY A 77 6.26 -16.61 14.67
N VAL A 78 5.68 -15.80 13.79
CA VAL A 78 6.06 -14.38 13.60
C VAL A 78 4.87 -13.45 13.85
N PRO A 79 5.07 -12.30 14.51
CA PRO A 79 3.98 -11.36 14.82
C PRO A 79 3.68 -10.41 13.66
N THR A 80 3.47 -10.93 12.45
CA THR A 80 3.17 -10.10 11.28
C THR A 80 1.83 -9.39 11.45
N LEU A 81 1.82 -8.08 11.14
CA LEU A 81 0.62 -7.26 11.27
C LEU A 81 -0.39 -7.57 10.17
N ILE A 82 -1.66 -7.67 10.53
CA ILE A 82 -2.76 -7.84 9.58
C ILE A 82 -3.53 -6.53 9.48
N VAL A 83 -3.66 -6.01 8.26
CA VAL A 83 -4.46 -4.82 7.97
C VAL A 83 -5.71 -5.27 7.22
N ALA A 84 -6.88 -4.97 7.75
CA ALA A 84 -8.11 -5.32 7.07
C ALA A 84 -8.71 -4.11 6.36
N ARG A 85 -8.99 -4.29 5.06
CA ARG A 85 -9.51 -3.27 4.16
C ARG A 85 -10.97 -3.54 3.81
N THR A 86 -11.81 -2.51 3.86
CA THR A 86 -13.17 -2.53 3.30
C THR A 86 -13.26 -1.64 2.06
N ASP A 87 -13.89 -2.18 1.01
CA ASP A 87 -14.19 -1.47 -0.23
C ASP A 87 -15.64 -0.98 -0.36
N ALA A 88 -16.44 -1.15 0.71
CA ALA A 88 -17.87 -0.89 0.74
C ALA A 88 -18.28 0.60 0.60
N ASP A 89 -17.34 1.55 0.56
CA ASP A 89 -17.65 2.98 0.34
C ASP A 89 -18.19 3.22 -1.06
N ALA A 90 -17.71 2.46 -2.04
CA ALA A 90 -18.06 2.61 -3.45
C ALA A 90 -18.52 1.31 -4.13
N ALA A 91 -18.43 0.16 -3.44
CA ALA A 91 -18.92 -1.10 -3.99
C ALA A 91 -20.45 -1.18 -3.89
N ASP A 92 -21.09 -1.40 -5.03
CA ASP A 92 -22.55 -1.47 -5.18
C ASP A 92 -23.06 -2.91 -5.40
N LEU A 93 -22.17 -3.90 -5.34
CA LEU A 93 -22.48 -5.32 -5.50
C LEU A 93 -21.94 -6.16 -4.34
N ILE A 94 -22.66 -7.23 -3.99
CA ILE A 94 -22.22 -8.28 -3.06
C ILE A 94 -22.57 -9.66 -3.63
N THR A 95 -21.74 -10.69 -3.37
CA THR A 95 -21.98 -12.02 -3.95
C THR A 95 -23.17 -12.76 -3.35
N SER A 96 -23.47 -12.54 -2.07
CA SER A 96 -24.56 -13.21 -1.37
C SER A 96 -25.07 -12.38 -0.19
N ASP A 97 -26.36 -12.53 0.09
CA ASP A 97 -27.10 -11.99 1.23
C ASP A 97 -27.14 -12.95 2.44
N VAL A 98 -26.33 -14.03 2.41
CA VAL A 98 -26.34 -15.08 3.44
C VAL A 98 -25.99 -14.59 4.84
N ASP A 99 -25.28 -13.47 4.96
CA ASP A 99 -24.85 -12.93 6.24
C ASP A 99 -25.79 -11.82 6.74
N GLU A 100 -26.37 -12.03 7.91
CA GLU A 100 -27.37 -11.11 8.48
C GLU A 100 -26.85 -9.68 8.68
N ARG A 101 -25.54 -9.51 8.87
CA ARG A 101 -24.91 -8.19 9.06
C ARG A 101 -24.92 -7.36 7.78
N ASP A 102 -24.95 -8.02 6.63
CA ASP A 102 -24.97 -7.39 5.31
C ASP A 102 -26.40 -7.05 4.83
N LEU A 103 -27.42 -7.78 5.32
CA LEU A 103 -28.82 -7.65 4.88
C LEU A 103 -29.36 -6.22 4.90
N ARG A 104 -28.98 -5.42 5.91
CA ARG A 104 -29.43 -4.01 6.03
C ARG A 104 -28.95 -3.08 4.91
N PHE A 105 -27.98 -3.54 4.12
CA PHE A 105 -27.44 -2.82 2.97
C PHE A 105 -27.89 -3.40 1.64
N VAL A 106 -28.46 -4.61 1.63
CA VAL A 106 -28.94 -5.26 0.40
C VAL A 106 -30.21 -4.58 -0.09
N LEU A 107 -30.21 -4.20 -1.37
CA LEU A 107 -31.33 -3.58 -2.07
C LEU A 107 -32.16 -4.66 -2.75
N SER A 108 -32.89 -5.44 -1.95
CA SER A 108 -33.65 -6.62 -2.39
C SER A 108 -34.66 -6.32 -3.51
N GLU A 109 -35.19 -5.09 -3.53
CA GLU A 109 -36.18 -4.63 -4.51
C GLU A 109 -35.57 -4.45 -5.92
N ASP A 110 -34.26 -4.21 -6.02
CA ASP A 110 -33.57 -4.00 -7.30
C ASP A 110 -33.22 -5.32 -8.01
N GLY A 111 -33.58 -6.46 -7.41
CA GLY A 111 -33.28 -7.78 -7.93
C GLY A 111 -31.78 -8.11 -7.95
N ARG A 112 -31.41 -9.11 -8.76
CA ARG A 112 -30.03 -9.56 -8.94
C ARG A 112 -29.52 -9.18 -10.33
N THR A 113 -28.21 -9.01 -10.46
CA THR A 113 -27.56 -8.82 -11.77
C THR A 113 -27.64 -10.11 -12.61
N SER A 114 -27.27 -10.04 -13.89
CA SER A 114 -27.20 -11.20 -14.79
C SER A 114 -26.28 -12.31 -14.28
N GLU A 115 -25.22 -11.94 -13.58
CA GLU A 115 -24.24 -12.81 -12.95
C GLU A 115 -24.73 -13.40 -11.62
N GLY A 116 -25.87 -12.90 -11.11
CA GLY A 116 -26.47 -13.33 -9.85
C GLY A 116 -26.03 -12.53 -8.62
N PHE A 117 -25.31 -11.41 -8.79
CA PHE A 117 -24.90 -10.56 -7.66
C PHE A 117 -26.07 -9.76 -7.11
N TYR A 118 -26.05 -9.49 -5.81
CA TYR A 118 -27.01 -8.63 -5.13
C TYR A 118 -26.52 -7.19 -5.18
N ARG A 119 -27.43 -6.23 -5.34
CA ARG A 119 -27.12 -4.81 -5.22
C ARG A 119 -27.08 -4.41 -3.75
N VAL A 120 -26.12 -3.57 -3.39
CA VAL A 120 -25.98 -3.04 -2.02
C VAL A 120 -25.86 -1.53 -2.04
N ARG A 121 -26.31 -0.88 -0.96
CA ARG A 121 -26.13 0.55 -0.74
C ARG A 121 -24.67 0.82 -0.32
N PRO A 122 -23.86 1.51 -1.14
CA PRO A 122 -22.51 1.88 -0.78
C PRO A 122 -22.48 2.99 0.27
N GLY A 123 -21.35 3.13 0.97
CA GLY A 123 -21.02 4.31 1.77
C GLY A 123 -20.38 4.01 3.12
N VAL A 124 -20.13 5.09 3.87
CA VAL A 124 -19.43 5.06 5.16
C VAL A 124 -20.13 4.19 6.21
N GLU A 125 -21.47 4.13 6.22
CA GLU A 125 -22.20 3.27 7.17
C GLU A 125 -21.93 1.79 6.95
N SER A 126 -21.82 1.36 5.70
CA SER A 126 -21.44 -0.01 5.34
C SER A 126 -20.01 -0.29 5.76
N CYS A 127 -19.09 0.65 5.52
CA CYS A 127 -17.71 0.55 5.97
C CYS A 127 -17.58 0.47 7.49
N ILE A 128 -18.33 1.27 8.25
CA ILE A 128 -18.35 1.22 9.72
C ILE A 128 -18.88 -0.14 10.19
N ALA A 129 -19.98 -0.63 9.60
CA ALA A 129 -20.51 -1.95 9.89
C ALA A 129 -19.45 -3.04 9.77
N ARG A 130 -18.72 -3.01 8.65
CA ARG A 130 -17.69 -4.00 8.33
C ARG A 130 -16.45 -3.82 9.19
N GLY A 131 -16.04 -2.59 9.42
CA GLY A 131 -15.03 -2.21 10.40
C GLY A 131 -15.27 -2.82 11.78
N LEU A 132 -16.49 -2.67 12.29
CA LEU A 132 -16.86 -3.15 13.62
C LEU A 132 -17.01 -4.68 13.68
N ALA A 133 -17.63 -5.30 12.67
CA ALA A 133 -17.97 -6.72 12.70
C ALA A 133 -16.78 -7.67 12.44
N TYR A 134 -15.77 -7.22 11.70
CA TYR A 134 -14.71 -8.08 11.18
C TYR A 134 -13.34 -7.62 11.69
N TYR A 135 -13.10 -6.32 11.74
CA TYR A 135 -11.72 -5.84 11.70
C TYR A 135 -11.17 -5.49 13.08
N ALA A 136 -12.05 -5.36 14.09
CA ALA A 136 -11.61 -5.10 15.45
C ALA A 136 -11.03 -6.32 16.21
N PRO A 137 -11.56 -7.55 16.10
CA PRO A 137 -10.94 -8.71 16.76
C PRO A 137 -9.91 -9.45 15.90
N TYR A 138 -10.00 -9.38 14.56
CA TYR A 138 -9.18 -10.24 13.67
C TYR A 138 -8.04 -9.53 12.95
N ALA A 139 -7.99 -8.20 12.98
CA ALA A 139 -6.93 -7.41 12.34
C ALA A 139 -6.23 -6.49 13.35
N ASP A 140 -4.99 -6.11 13.10
CA ASP A 140 -4.26 -5.15 13.93
C ASP A 140 -4.62 -3.71 13.55
N MET A 141 -4.82 -3.46 12.25
CA MET A 141 -5.22 -2.17 11.69
C MET A 141 -6.45 -2.28 10.79
N ILE A 142 -7.24 -1.21 10.73
CA ILE A 142 -8.42 -1.12 9.85
C ILE A 142 -8.22 -0.02 8.81
N TRP A 143 -8.52 -0.33 7.56
CA TRP A 143 -8.49 0.59 6.44
C TRP A 143 -9.85 0.62 5.74
N MET A 144 -10.44 1.81 5.63
CA MET A 144 -11.56 2.07 4.74
C MET A 144 -11.02 2.73 3.47
N GLU A 145 -11.24 2.13 2.30
CA GLU A 145 -11.01 2.85 1.05
C GLU A 145 -12.08 3.93 0.87
N THR A 146 -11.68 5.13 0.45
CA THR A 146 -12.59 6.27 0.27
C THR A 146 -12.60 6.75 -1.17
N SER A 147 -13.73 7.31 -1.60
CA SER A 147 -13.87 7.89 -2.94
C SER A 147 -13.22 9.28 -3.05
N HIS A 148 -13.05 9.99 -1.93
CA HIS A 148 -12.53 11.35 -1.85
C HIS A 148 -11.58 11.53 -0.65
N PRO A 149 -10.62 12.48 -0.73
CA PRO A 149 -9.79 12.85 0.41
C PRO A 149 -10.58 13.77 1.36
N ASP A 150 -11.45 13.19 2.18
CA ASP A 150 -12.36 13.91 3.08
C ASP A 150 -12.08 13.60 4.56
N LEU A 151 -11.59 14.60 5.29
CA LEU A 151 -11.30 14.50 6.72
C LEU A 151 -12.56 14.34 7.58
N ALA A 152 -13.72 14.83 7.14
CA ALA A 152 -14.97 14.64 7.86
C ALA A 152 -15.43 13.18 7.77
N GLN A 153 -15.32 12.56 6.58
CA GLN A 153 -15.59 11.14 6.41
C GLN A 153 -14.62 10.28 7.21
N ALA A 154 -13.32 10.62 7.18
CA ALA A 154 -12.29 9.93 7.97
C ALA A 154 -12.57 10.03 9.47
N ARG A 155 -12.99 11.21 9.95
CA ARG A 155 -13.38 11.42 11.36
C ARG A 155 -14.60 10.58 11.73
N GLN A 156 -15.64 10.58 10.91
CA GLN A 156 -16.85 9.79 11.15
C GLN A 156 -16.52 8.29 11.27
N PHE A 157 -15.67 7.77 10.39
CA PHE A 157 -15.23 6.38 10.47
C PHE A 157 -14.42 6.11 11.74
N ALA A 158 -13.41 6.95 12.03
CA ALA A 158 -12.53 6.76 13.18
C ALA A 158 -13.31 6.81 14.52
N GLU A 159 -14.17 7.81 14.70
CA GLU A 159 -14.98 7.96 15.91
C GLU A 159 -15.93 6.77 16.12
N ALA A 160 -16.55 6.26 15.05
CA ALA A 160 -17.43 5.09 15.15
C ALA A 160 -16.68 3.80 15.51
N ILE A 161 -15.47 3.59 14.98
CA ILE A 161 -14.63 2.45 15.36
C ILE A 161 -14.17 2.59 16.82
N HIS A 162 -13.66 3.76 17.20
CA HIS A 162 -13.13 3.99 18.55
C HIS A 162 -14.19 4.01 19.64
N ALA A 163 -15.45 4.30 19.31
CA ALA A 163 -16.56 4.19 20.26
C ALA A 163 -16.74 2.75 20.78
N GLN A 164 -16.46 1.74 19.94
CA GLN A 164 -16.54 0.32 20.32
C GLN A 164 -15.18 -0.27 20.68
N TYR A 165 -14.12 0.20 20.02
CA TYR A 165 -12.75 -0.28 20.19
C TYR A 165 -11.78 0.89 20.39
N PRO A 166 -11.73 1.48 21.60
CA PRO A 166 -10.86 2.61 21.89
C PRO A 166 -9.39 2.27 21.59
N GLY A 167 -8.71 3.15 20.85
CA GLY A 167 -7.29 2.99 20.51
C GLY A 167 -7.00 2.04 19.36
N LYS A 168 -8.01 1.52 18.66
CA LYS A 168 -7.81 0.68 17.46
C LYS A 168 -7.01 1.47 16.41
N LEU A 169 -5.94 0.86 15.90
CA LEU A 169 -5.10 1.47 14.90
C LEU A 169 -5.81 1.50 13.54
N LEU A 170 -5.72 2.62 12.84
CA LEU A 170 -6.31 2.80 11.52
C LEU A 170 -5.22 3.03 10.47
N ALA A 171 -5.55 2.71 9.22
CA ALA A 171 -4.72 2.95 8.06
C ALA A 171 -5.48 3.78 7.01
N TYR A 172 -4.77 4.67 6.32
CA TYR A 172 -5.35 5.60 5.34
C TYR A 172 -4.53 5.62 4.05
N ASN A 173 -5.21 5.48 2.92
CA ASN A 173 -4.63 5.61 1.60
C ASN A 173 -4.72 7.06 1.11
N CYS A 174 -3.58 7.75 1.08
CA CYS A 174 -3.44 9.05 0.43
C CYS A 174 -3.31 8.85 -1.08
N SER A 175 -4.42 8.44 -1.70
CA SER A 175 -4.45 7.93 -3.06
C SER A 175 -4.07 8.97 -4.13
N PRO A 176 -3.15 8.65 -5.07
CA PRO A 176 -2.93 9.45 -6.27
C PRO A 176 -4.10 9.44 -7.26
N SER A 177 -5.07 8.54 -7.08
CA SER A 177 -6.32 8.56 -7.87
C SER A 177 -7.20 9.76 -7.53
N PHE A 178 -6.94 10.45 -6.42
CA PHE A 178 -7.58 11.72 -6.11
C PHE A 178 -6.92 12.86 -6.88
N ASN A 179 -7.74 13.77 -7.42
CA ASN A 179 -7.24 15.08 -7.83
C ASN A 179 -7.20 15.99 -6.59
N TRP A 180 -6.05 16.02 -5.91
CA TRP A 180 -5.87 16.70 -4.63
C TRP A 180 -6.17 18.21 -4.72
N ALA A 181 -5.60 18.91 -5.70
CA ALA A 181 -5.76 20.35 -5.85
C ALA A 181 -7.18 20.78 -6.28
N SER A 182 -8.00 19.87 -6.82
CA SER A 182 -9.41 20.16 -7.11
C SER A 182 -10.34 19.91 -5.92
N LYS A 183 -9.84 19.25 -4.86
CA LYS A 183 -10.63 18.87 -3.68
C LYS A 183 -10.23 19.63 -2.42
N LEU A 184 -8.95 19.98 -2.27
CA LEU A 184 -8.40 20.58 -1.06
C LEU A 184 -7.58 21.83 -1.38
N SER A 185 -7.56 22.78 -0.45
CA SER A 185 -6.62 23.92 -0.48
C SER A 185 -5.20 23.47 -0.14
N VAL A 186 -4.21 24.33 -0.43
CA VAL A 186 -2.81 24.04 -0.10
C VAL A 186 -2.62 23.85 1.40
N GLU A 187 -3.24 24.71 2.21
CA GLU A 187 -3.16 24.65 3.67
C GLU A 187 -3.74 23.32 4.19
N GLN A 188 -4.87 22.87 3.62
CA GLN A 188 -5.47 21.58 3.97
C GLN A 188 -4.58 20.40 3.57
N MET A 189 -3.91 20.47 2.42
CA MET A 189 -2.99 19.42 1.98
C MET A 189 -1.74 19.33 2.85
N GLU A 190 -1.26 20.47 3.37
CA GLU A 190 -0.09 20.54 4.25
C GLU A 190 -0.34 19.88 5.62
N SER A 191 -1.55 20.02 6.18
CA SER A 191 -1.93 19.46 7.49
C SER A 191 -2.64 18.11 7.43
N PHE A 192 -3.01 17.61 6.25
CA PHE A 192 -3.86 16.43 6.07
C PHE A 192 -3.35 15.19 6.82
N ARG A 193 -2.04 14.95 6.80
CA ARG A 193 -1.42 13.76 7.43
C ARG A 193 -1.47 13.84 8.94
N GLU A 194 -1.19 15.02 9.49
CA GLU A 194 -1.13 15.31 10.91
C GLU A 194 -2.54 15.25 11.51
N GLU A 195 -3.54 15.73 10.78
CA GLU A 195 -4.95 15.63 11.16
C GLU A 195 -5.44 14.17 11.16
N LEU A 196 -5.12 13.38 10.13
CA LEU A 196 -5.40 11.95 10.11
C LEU A 196 -4.72 11.22 11.28
N ALA A 197 -3.46 11.56 11.58
CA ALA A 197 -2.72 10.94 12.66
C ALA A 197 -3.36 11.20 14.03
N ALA A 198 -3.95 12.39 14.23
CA ALA A 198 -4.70 12.76 15.43
C ALA A 198 -5.99 11.94 15.60
N LEU A 199 -6.61 11.52 14.48
CA LEU A 199 -7.80 10.65 14.47
C LEU A 199 -7.48 9.15 14.65
N GLY A 200 -6.20 8.77 14.77
CA GLY A 200 -5.78 7.38 14.97
C GLY A 200 -5.34 6.64 13.70
N TYR A 201 -5.25 7.31 12.56
CA TYR A 201 -4.63 6.77 11.35
C TYR A 201 -3.11 6.76 11.48
N LYS A 202 -2.57 5.67 12.02
CA LYS A 202 -1.13 5.52 12.34
C LYS A 202 -0.31 4.98 11.18
N PHE A 203 -0.94 4.36 10.20
CA PHE A 203 -0.29 3.97 8.95
C PHE A 203 -0.91 4.73 7.78
N GLN A 204 -0.12 5.57 7.13
CA GLN A 204 -0.56 6.40 6.00
C GLN A 204 0.39 6.18 4.83
N PHE A 205 -0.14 5.98 3.64
CA PHE A 205 0.67 5.62 2.47
C PHE A 205 0.10 6.19 1.18
N ILE A 206 0.99 6.42 0.21
CA ILE A 206 0.64 6.85 -1.15
C ILE A 206 0.89 5.64 -2.07
N THR A 207 -0.18 4.96 -2.46
CA THR A 207 -0.13 3.70 -3.23
C THR A 207 0.70 3.79 -4.51
N LEU A 208 0.46 4.81 -5.35
CA LEU A 208 1.06 4.92 -6.69
C LEU A 208 2.22 5.92 -6.77
N ALA A 209 2.84 6.28 -5.64
CA ALA A 209 3.94 7.26 -5.61
C ALA A 209 5.10 6.87 -6.56
N GLY A 210 5.53 5.60 -6.50
CA GLY A 210 6.60 5.09 -7.35
C GLY A 210 6.24 5.09 -8.83
N PHE A 211 4.99 4.73 -9.18
CA PHE A 211 4.52 4.75 -10.56
C PHE A 211 4.56 6.16 -11.15
N HIS A 212 4.00 7.15 -10.44
CA HIS A 212 4.01 8.53 -10.93
C HIS A 212 5.42 9.11 -10.99
N ALA A 213 6.25 8.93 -9.95
CA ALA A 213 7.61 9.45 -9.93
C ALA A 213 8.47 8.88 -11.07
N LEU A 214 8.40 7.56 -11.31
CA LEU A 214 9.17 6.89 -12.35
C LEU A 214 8.75 7.34 -13.75
N ASN A 215 7.45 7.33 -14.05
CA ASN A 215 6.96 7.68 -15.37
C ASN A 215 7.20 9.16 -15.70
N THR A 216 6.91 10.07 -14.75
CA THR A 216 7.11 11.51 -14.95
C THR A 216 8.58 11.84 -15.16
N SER A 217 9.48 11.36 -14.29
CA SER A 217 10.91 11.65 -14.40
C SER A 217 11.53 11.13 -15.70
N MET A 218 11.15 9.91 -16.13
CA MET A 218 11.63 9.36 -17.40
C MET A 218 11.06 10.11 -18.61
N PHE A 219 9.79 10.53 -18.55
CA PHE A 219 9.17 11.29 -19.63
C PHE A 219 9.83 12.67 -19.80
N GLU A 220 10.06 13.39 -18.70
CA GLU A 220 10.79 14.67 -18.70
C GLU A 220 12.23 14.52 -19.23
N LEU A 221 12.94 13.46 -18.80
CA LEU A 221 14.28 13.16 -19.28
C LEU A 221 14.30 12.87 -20.78
N ALA A 222 13.35 12.06 -21.28
CA ALA A 222 13.25 11.73 -22.69
C ALA A 222 12.98 12.97 -23.56
N LEU A 223 12.13 13.89 -23.09
CA LEU A 223 11.91 15.18 -23.74
C LEU A 223 13.18 16.03 -23.77
N ALA A 224 13.84 16.19 -22.63
CA ALA A 224 15.07 16.96 -22.52
C ALA A 224 16.18 16.39 -23.42
N TYR A 225 16.29 15.07 -23.51
CA TYR A 225 17.26 14.39 -24.37
C TYR A 225 16.92 14.53 -25.85
N ARG A 226 15.64 14.43 -26.24
CA ARG A 226 15.19 14.67 -27.62
C ARG A 226 15.54 16.09 -28.07
N ASP A 227 15.31 17.08 -27.22
CA ASP A 227 15.42 18.49 -27.60
C ASP A 227 16.85 19.04 -27.46
N ARG A 228 17.66 18.52 -26.53
CA ARG A 228 18.99 19.07 -26.17
C ARG A 228 20.11 18.02 -26.09
N GLY A 229 19.85 16.76 -26.41
CA GLY A 229 20.83 15.68 -26.33
C GLY A 229 21.45 15.56 -24.92
N MET A 230 22.78 15.43 -24.87
CA MET A 230 23.51 15.28 -23.60
C MET A 230 23.39 16.47 -22.64
N ALA A 231 23.09 17.68 -23.14
CA ALA A 231 22.84 18.82 -22.26
C ALA A 231 21.58 18.60 -21.40
N GLY A 232 20.54 17.98 -21.96
CA GLY A 232 19.34 17.59 -21.22
C GLY A 232 19.59 16.51 -20.17
N TYR A 233 20.51 15.57 -20.44
CA TYR A 233 20.94 14.58 -19.44
C TYR A 233 21.80 15.21 -18.33
N SER A 234 22.71 16.13 -18.69
CA SER A 234 23.58 16.84 -17.74
C SER A 234 22.77 17.60 -16.67
N GLU A 235 21.60 18.14 -17.02
CA GLU A 235 20.72 18.81 -16.06
C GLU A 235 20.19 17.89 -14.96
N LEU A 236 19.90 16.63 -15.30
CA LEU A 236 19.55 15.61 -14.29
C LEU A 236 20.75 15.36 -13.38
N GLN A 237 21.94 15.19 -13.94
CA GLN A 237 23.17 14.94 -13.19
C GLN A 237 23.52 16.12 -12.24
N GLU A 238 23.42 17.37 -12.71
CA GLU A 238 23.61 18.56 -11.88
C GLU A 238 22.58 18.66 -10.75
N ARG A 239 21.33 18.27 -11.02
CA ARG A 239 20.31 18.17 -9.98
C ARG A 239 20.66 17.11 -8.93
N GLU A 240 21.17 15.96 -9.35
CA GLU A 240 21.65 14.91 -8.44
C GLU A 240 22.80 15.40 -7.55
N PHE A 241 23.77 16.14 -8.13
CA PHE A 241 24.84 16.79 -7.35
C PHE A 241 24.31 17.80 -6.33
N ALA A 242 23.32 18.63 -6.72
CA ALA A 242 22.70 19.58 -5.79
C ALA A 242 22.00 18.86 -4.61
N LEU A 243 21.37 17.71 -4.87
CA LEU A 243 20.69 16.90 -3.85
C LEU A 243 21.66 16.15 -2.92
N GLN A 244 22.94 15.98 -3.28
CA GLN A 244 23.92 15.38 -2.37
C GLN A 244 24.04 16.14 -1.04
N LYS A 245 23.88 17.47 -1.07
CA LYS A 245 23.88 18.32 0.14
C LYS A 245 22.74 17.98 1.10
N GLN A 246 21.69 17.31 0.61
CA GLN A 246 20.53 16.85 1.38
C GLN A 246 20.59 15.35 1.69
N GLY A 247 21.70 14.68 1.37
CA GLY A 247 21.93 13.26 1.70
C GLY A 247 21.64 12.27 0.57
N PHE A 248 21.38 12.73 -0.66
CA PHE A 248 21.31 11.84 -1.83
C PHE A 248 22.68 11.24 -2.16
N LYS A 249 22.75 9.91 -2.35
CA LYS A 249 24.03 9.19 -2.53
C LYS A 249 24.18 8.50 -3.88
N ALA A 250 23.09 8.35 -4.64
CA ALA A 250 23.08 7.51 -5.85
C ALA A 250 23.87 8.09 -7.03
N VAL A 251 24.38 9.32 -6.93
CA VAL A 251 25.31 9.92 -7.89
C VAL A 251 26.53 9.01 -8.10
N LYS A 252 27.05 8.44 -7.01
CA LYS A 252 28.07 7.40 -7.00
C LYS A 252 27.40 6.04 -7.12
N HIS A 253 26.94 5.75 -8.33
CA HIS A 253 26.09 4.58 -8.60
C HIS A 253 26.85 3.26 -8.40
N GLN A 254 28.17 3.20 -8.64
CA GLN A 254 28.99 2.00 -8.40
C GLN A 254 29.04 1.69 -6.89
N SER A 255 29.37 2.70 -6.08
CA SER A 255 29.35 2.57 -4.62
C SER A 255 27.96 2.21 -4.09
N SER A 256 26.91 2.79 -4.68
CA SER A 256 25.52 2.61 -4.23
C SER A 256 24.99 1.19 -4.45
N VAL A 257 25.44 0.49 -5.49
CA VAL A 257 25.07 -0.91 -5.75
C VAL A 257 26.02 -1.92 -5.09
N GLY A 258 27.00 -1.44 -4.32
CA GLY A 258 27.85 -2.29 -3.49
C GLY A 258 29.15 -2.74 -4.14
N THR A 259 29.68 -2.04 -5.16
CA THR A 259 30.99 -2.40 -5.74
C THR A 259 32.08 -2.50 -4.67
N GLY A 260 32.13 -1.57 -3.72
CA GLY A 260 33.08 -1.63 -2.60
C GLY A 260 32.85 -2.78 -1.62
N TYR A 261 31.61 -3.24 -1.47
CA TYR A 261 31.31 -4.44 -0.70
C TYR A 261 31.91 -5.68 -1.37
N PHE A 262 31.75 -5.82 -2.69
CA PHE A 262 32.32 -6.95 -3.44
C PHE A 262 33.85 -6.90 -3.53
N ASP A 263 34.46 -5.70 -3.61
CA ASP A 263 35.92 -5.55 -3.52
C ASP A 263 36.45 -6.03 -2.17
N ALA A 264 35.74 -5.72 -1.07
CA ALA A 264 36.11 -6.22 0.26
C ALA A 264 36.01 -7.76 0.33
N VAL A 265 34.95 -8.35 -0.21
CA VAL A 265 34.79 -9.81 -0.31
C VAL A 265 35.95 -10.43 -1.09
N GLN A 266 36.28 -9.88 -2.26
CA GLN A 266 37.37 -10.39 -3.10
C GLN A 266 38.74 -10.25 -2.43
N ASN A 267 38.98 -9.14 -1.73
CA ASN A 267 40.19 -8.94 -0.94
C ASN A 267 40.34 -10.00 0.15
N VAL A 268 39.27 -10.33 0.87
CA VAL A 268 39.31 -11.38 1.90
C VAL A 268 39.59 -12.75 1.28
N VAL A 269 38.89 -13.11 0.20
CA VAL A 269 39.07 -14.40 -0.50
C VAL A 269 40.50 -14.56 -1.04
N SER A 270 41.10 -13.48 -1.53
CA SER A 270 42.45 -13.48 -2.10
C SER A 270 43.58 -13.29 -1.07
N GLY A 271 43.26 -13.17 0.22
CA GLY A 271 44.25 -12.87 1.26
C GLY A 271 44.96 -11.52 1.05
N GLY A 272 44.26 -10.53 0.50
CA GLY A 272 44.77 -9.19 0.22
C GLY A 272 45.64 -9.07 -1.03
N LYS A 273 45.59 -10.06 -1.93
CA LYS A 273 46.42 -10.10 -3.15
C LYS A 273 45.64 -9.89 -4.46
N THR A 274 44.39 -9.42 -4.38
CA THR A 274 43.60 -9.17 -5.60
C THR A 274 44.24 -8.05 -6.42
N SER A 275 44.36 -8.27 -7.73
CA SER A 275 44.77 -7.26 -8.71
C SER A 275 43.59 -6.77 -9.56
N THR A 276 42.38 -7.23 -9.27
CA THR A 276 41.17 -6.99 -10.07
C THR A 276 40.06 -6.31 -9.27
N ALA A 277 40.42 -5.52 -8.24
CA ALA A 277 39.44 -4.70 -7.53
C ALA A 277 38.83 -3.66 -8.50
N ALA A 278 37.52 -3.42 -8.37
CA ALA A 278 36.75 -2.67 -9.35
C ALA A 278 36.70 -1.15 -9.07
N LEU A 279 36.77 -0.73 -7.80
CA LEU A 279 36.72 0.70 -7.47
C LEU A 279 38.03 1.43 -7.74
N VAL A 280 39.17 0.79 -7.49
CA VAL A 280 40.50 1.39 -7.64
C VAL A 280 40.77 1.65 -9.12
N GLY A 281 40.87 2.93 -9.49
CA GLY A 281 41.05 3.36 -10.88
C GLY A 281 39.73 3.47 -11.68
N SER A 282 38.58 3.43 -11.01
CA SER A 282 37.29 3.69 -11.65
C SER A 282 37.09 5.17 -11.98
N THR A 283 36.26 5.47 -12.99
CA THR A 283 35.87 6.86 -13.31
C THR A 283 35.07 7.51 -12.18
N GLU A 284 34.38 6.71 -11.36
CA GLU A 284 33.69 7.20 -10.16
C GLU A 284 34.69 7.76 -9.13
N GLU A 285 35.82 7.09 -8.88
CA GLU A 285 36.87 7.60 -7.99
C GLU A 285 37.54 8.87 -8.55
N ALA A 286 37.71 8.94 -9.87
CA ALA A 286 38.43 10.04 -10.52
C ALA A 286 37.58 11.30 -10.77
N GLN A 287 36.26 11.17 -10.90
CA GLN A 287 35.39 12.26 -11.39
C GLN A 287 34.26 12.66 -10.42
N PHE A 288 34.02 11.90 -9.34
CA PHE A 288 32.89 12.10 -8.43
C PHE A 288 33.29 12.16 -6.95
#